data_AF-A0A949I977-F1
#
_entry.id   AF-A0A949I977-F1
#
_cell.length_a   1.000
_cell.length_b   1.000
_cell.length_c   1.000
_cell.angle_alpha   90.00
_cell.angle_beta   90.00
_cell.angle_gamma   90.00
#
_symmetry.space_group_name_H-M   'P 1'
#
loop_
_entity.id
_entity.type
_entity.pdbx_description
1 polymer ?
#
loop_
_entity_poly.entity_id
_entity_poly.type
_entity_poly.pdbx_seq_one_letter_code
_entity_poly.pdbx_strand_id
1 'polypeptide(L)' 'MNLSLYYAPGACSFVPHCALEFAGAAFEPRGVNFREGQQRTPEYLAINPRGQV' A
#
# COMPACT_ATOMS: atom_id res chain seq x y z
N MET A 1 0.20 -1.93 -18.06
CA MET A 1 -0.30 -2.35 -16.73
C MET A 1 0.50 -1.55 -15.71
N ASN A 2 -0.16 -0.72 -14.90
CA ASN A 2 0.52 0.07 -13.87
C ASN A 2 0.41 -0.68 -12.53
N LEU A 3 1.53 -1.02 -11.92
CA LEU A 3 1.55 -1.68 -10.61
C LEU A 3 1.36 -0.62 -9.53
N SER A 4 0.39 -0.79 -8.63
CA SER A 4 0.22 0.11 -7.48
C SER A 4 0.59 -0.60 -6.19
N LEU A 5 1.40 0.05 -5.35
CA LEU A 5 1.73 -0.42 -4.01
C LEU A 5 1.01 0.44 -2.98
N TYR A 6 0.03 -0.14 -2.28
CA TYR A 6 -0.59 0.50 -1.13
C TYR A 6 0.30 0.31 0.10
N TYR A 7 0.59 1.40 0.82
CA TYR A 7 1.53 1.37 1.95
C TYR A 7 1.14 2.36 3.06
N ALA A 8 1.65 2.11 4.27
CA ALA A 8 1.58 3.05 5.37
C ALA A 8 2.92 3.13 6.11
N PRO A 9 3.35 4.30 6.59
CA PRO A 9 4.55 4.41 7.43
C PRO A 9 4.46 3.52 8.67
N GLY A 10 5.50 2.72 8.92
CA GLY A 10 5.53 1.78 10.05
C GLY A 10 4.84 0.43 9.81
N ALA A 11 4.25 0.21 8.63
CA ALA A 11 3.67 -1.08 8.25
C ALA A 11 4.66 -1.97 7.47
N CYS A 12 4.33 -3.27 7.38
CA CYS A 12 5.15 -4.25 6.66
C CYS A 12 5.23 -4.01 5.15
N SER A 13 4.34 -3.16 4.60
CA SER A 13 4.40 -2.66 3.22
C SER A 13 5.73 -2.01 2.82
N PHE A 14 6.61 -1.68 3.78
CA PHE A 14 7.96 -1.20 3.49
C PHE A 14 8.83 -2.24 2.77
N VAL A 15 8.70 -3.53 3.11
CA VAL A 15 9.49 -4.60 2.49
C VAL A 15 9.23 -4.70 0.97
N PRO A 16 7.97 -4.82 0.49
CA PRO A 16 7.71 -4.81 -0.94
C PRO A 16 8.06 -3.47 -1.60
N HIS A 17 7.94 -2.33 -0.88
CA HIS A 17 8.40 -1.03 -1.39
C HIS A 17 9.90 -1.08 -1.73
N CYS A 18 10.74 -1.47 -0.77
CA CYS A 18 12.18 -1.61 -1.00
C CYS A 18 12.48 -2.60 -2.13
N ALA A 19 11.79 -3.75 -2.17
CA ALA A 19 12.02 -4.75 -3.20
C ALA A 19 11.73 -4.20 -4.61
N LEU A 20 10.67 -3.41 -4.78
CA LEU A 20 10.33 -2.78 -6.06
C LEU A 20 11.36 -1.72 -6.46
N GLU A 21 11.80 -0.90 -5.51
CA GLU A 21 12.87 0.09 -5.73
C GLU A 21 14.19 -0.60 -6.12
N PHE A 22 14.61 -1.63 -5.39
CA PHE A 22 15.82 -2.39 -5.70
C PHE A 22 15.76 -3.11 -7.05
N ALA A 23 14.56 -3.55 -7.45
CA ALA A 23 14.35 -4.16 -8.76
C ALA A 23 14.30 -3.14 -9.90
N GLY A 24 14.30 -1.83 -9.62
CA GLY A 24 14.10 -0.78 -10.63
C GLY A 24 12.73 -0.89 -11.32
N ALA A 25 11.74 -1.46 -10.63
CA ALA A 25 10.41 -1.69 -11.18
C ALA A 25 9.64 -0.37 -11.24
N ALA A 26 8.89 -0.15 -12.32
CA ALA A 26 7.93 0.94 -12.37
C ALA A 26 6.68 0.59 -11.56
N PHE A 27 6.40 1.38 -10.52
CA PHE A 27 5.18 1.24 -9.71
C PHE A 27 4.71 2.60 -9.19
N GLU A 28 3.44 2.65 -8.77
CA GLU A 28 2.83 3.83 -8.17
C GLU A 28 2.59 3.60 -6.67
N PRO A 29 3.32 4.29 -5.78
CA PRO A 29 3.07 4.22 -4.35
C PRO A 29 1.78 4.95 -3.98
N ARG A 30 0.89 4.28 -3.24
CA ARG A 30 -0.40 4.80 -2.76
C ARG A 30 -0.44 4.76 -1.23
N GLY A 31 -0.36 5.92 -0.58
CA GLY A 31 -0.40 6.00 0.87
C GLY A 31 -1.79 5.68 1.43
N VAL A 32 -1.84 4.96 2.55
CA VAL A 32 -3.04 4.68 3.34
C VAL A 32 -2.88 5.28 4.73
N ASN A 33 -3.74 6.25 5.08
CA ASN A 33 -3.62 6.94 6.37
C ASN A 33 -4.25 6.12 7.50
N PHE A 34 -3.41 5.47 8.29
CA PHE A 34 -3.85 4.69 9.45
C PHE A 34 -4.39 5.54 10.59
N ARG A 35 -3.95 6.79 10.73
CA ARG A 35 -4.45 7.71 11.78
C ARG A 35 -5.89 8.09 11.55
N GLU A 36 -6.27 8.27 10.27
CA GLU A 36 -7.64 8.53 9.86
C GLU A 36 -8.46 7.25 9.67
N GLY A 37 -7.85 6.06 9.84
CA GLY A 37 -8.53 4.79 9.66
C GLY A 37 -8.86 4.45 8.21
N GLN A 38 -8.15 5.02 7.23
CA GLN A 38 -8.43 4.83 5.80
C GLN A 38 -8.43 3.36 5.38
N GLN A 39 -7.65 2.50 6.03
CA GLN A 39 -7.60 1.06 5.75
C GLN A 39 -8.89 0.30 6.10
N ARG A 40 -9.83 0.96 6.80
CA ARG A 40 -11.14 0.40 7.17
C ARG A 40 -12.29 1.01 6.38
N THR A 41 -12.00 1.95 5.48
CA THR A 41 -13.02 2.59 4.64
C THR A 41 -13.54 1.60 3.59
N PRO A 42 -14.81 1.71 3.17
CA PRO A 42 -15.35 0.88 2.09
C PRO A 42 -14.49 0.91 0.82
N GLU A 43 -13.91 2.07 0.51
CA GLU A 43 -13.05 2.28 -0.66
C GLU A 43 -11.80 1.42 -0.59
N TYR A 44 -11.11 1.38 0.57
CA TYR A 44 -9.92 0.55 0.73
C TYR A 44 -10.26 -0.94 0.89
N LEU A 45 -11.36 -1.27 1.57
CA LEU A 45 -11.80 -2.66 1.75
C LEU A 45 -12.25 -3.31 0.43
N ALA A 46 -12.70 -2.53 -0.55
CA ALA A 46 -12.93 -3.01 -1.91
C ALA A 46 -11.64 -3.45 -2.62
N ILE A 47 -10.49 -2.94 -2.20
CA ILE A 47 -9.16 -3.30 -2.72
C ILE A 47 -8.58 -4.48 -1.93
N ASN A 48 -8.54 -4.35 -0.60
CA ASN A 48 -8.09 -5.40 0.31
C ASN A 48 -9.11 -5.59 1.45
N PRO A 49 -9.96 -6.63 1.40
CA PRO A 49 -10.96 -6.90 2.43
C PRO A 49 -10.38 -7.14 3.84
N ARG A 50 -9.06 -7.40 3.95
CA ARG A 50 -8.38 -7.56 5.24
C ARG A 50 -7.99 -6.22 5.88
N GLY A 51 -8.05 -5.12 5.14
CA GLY A 51 -7.65 -3.79 5.62
C GLY A 51 -6.16 -3.69 6.00
N GLN A 52 -5.30 -4.48 5.35
CA GLN A 52 -3.86 -4.54 5.60
C GLN A 52 -3.09 -3.93 4.42
N VAL A 53 -1.90 -3.39 4.70
CA VAL A 53 -0.90 -2.96 3.70
C VAL A 53 0.41 -3.69 3.94
#